data_AF-A0A671X5B6-F1
#
_entry.id   AF-A0A671X5B6-F1
#
_cell.length_a   1.000
_cell.length_b   1.000
_cell.length_c   1.000
_cell.angle_alpha   90.00
_cell.angle_beta   90.00
_cell.angle_gamma   90.00
#
_symmetry.space_group_name_H-M   'P 1'
#
loop_
_entity.id
_entity.type
_entity.pdbx_description
1 polymer ?
#
loop_
_entity_poly.entity_id
_entity_poly.type
_entity_poly.pdbx_seq_one_letter_code
_entity_poly.pdbx_strand_id
1 'polypeptide(L)'
;MSLVCSTQGYVLDGFPSTLKQAELMGSRSIIPMIVVELELDTVEVLKRGLVEKMKAHLMHDSSEILHIRNSCYKQEVKHVRQHFQKQYQNWIILDGLKSKWWIWNMILQEVSISMKYIHSYLERTKNRKAACINRLCITPRELQYRLGEFQQYCPVCMALHHHLVDCSETAALTHAAEYGGQYYRMCGKDHLERFLITPDEFVTPGCPHTLPQPHLLPRKLTESQVKNRFPQQVELKGFCPVTYLDGKQRYEALVRGKMEYAVEYREQIYILETKQKQDKFLRSPETYWDQKLPSKVPPLCEPVPLTSLPMLGYMEQGVAVAVIKAMTAVGCLKPKYPFISIQRSALLYVAFYLKAFNHKSTDYTRQKYRKKLALFEENCALIPYLSSTMRVNYRPPSKRPIDFEFKLNRFLALEDMPGASIVL
;
A
#
# COMPACT_ATOMS: atom_id res chain seq x y z
N MET A 1 -29.00 39.76 -12.47
CA MET A 1 -28.50 38.89 -13.56
C MET A 1 -29.36 39.20 -14.79
N SER A 2 -28.77 39.34 -15.99
CA SER A 2 -29.55 39.59 -17.20
C SER A 2 -30.49 38.40 -17.47
N LEU A 3 -31.73 38.66 -17.92
CA LEU A 3 -32.73 37.64 -18.24
C LEU A 3 -32.19 36.62 -19.26
N VAL A 4 -31.32 37.08 -20.17
CA VAL A 4 -30.66 36.24 -21.19
C VAL A 4 -29.72 35.22 -20.53
N CYS A 5 -28.90 35.64 -19.56
CA CYS A 5 -27.99 34.75 -18.85
C CYS A 5 -28.74 33.69 -18.03
N SER A 6 -29.91 34.05 -17.49
CA SER A 6 -30.74 33.11 -16.71
C SER A 6 -31.51 32.10 -17.58
N THR A 7 -31.71 32.39 -18.86
CA THR A 7 -32.50 31.54 -19.78
C THR A 7 -31.65 30.76 -20.78
N GLN A 8 -30.58 31.37 -21.29
CA GLN A 8 -29.68 30.77 -22.31
C GLN A 8 -28.37 30.25 -21.72
N GLY A 9 -28.08 30.55 -20.46
CA GLY A 9 -26.80 30.27 -19.84
C GLY A 9 -25.71 31.29 -20.24
N TYR A 10 -24.49 31.04 -19.77
CA TYR A 10 -23.32 31.88 -20.04
C TYR A 10 -22.04 31.07 -19.87
N VAL A 11 -20.95 31.56 -20.47
CA VAL A 11 -19.60 31.00 -20.31
C VAL A 11 -18.77 32.04 -19.57
N LEU A 12 -18.05 31.58 -18.54
CA LEU A 12 -17.07 32.39 -17.83
C LEU A 12 -15.70 32.04 -18.37
N ASP A 13 -15.01 33.02 -18.95
CA ASP A 13 -13.64 32.88 -19.43
C ASP A 13 -12.69 33.58 -18.45
N GLY A 14 -11.67 32.86 -17.98
CA GLY A 14 -10.69 33.37 -17.02
C GLY A 14 -11.18 33.58 -15.58
N PHE A 15 -12.40 33.13 -15.22
CA PHE A 15 -12.96 33.26 -13.87
C PHE A 15 -13.71 31.97 -13.45
N PRO A 16 -13.53 31.46 -12.22
CA PRO A 16 -12.69 31.98 -11.13
C PRO A 16 -11.21 31.65 -11.31
N SER A 17 -10.32 32.57 -10.94
CA SER A 17 -8.86 32.41 -11.01
C SER A 17 -8.21 32.11 -9.65
N THR A 18 -8.94 32.25 -8.55
CA THR A 18 -8.47 31.96 -7.18
C THR A 18 -9.51 31.18 -6.39
N LEU A 19 -9.07 30.48 -5.33
CA LEU A 19 -9.96 29.71 -4.46
C LEU A 19 -11.06 30.59 -3.83
N LYS A 20 -10.70 31.80 -3.37
CA LYS A 20 -11.65 32.73 -2.73
C LYS A 20 -12.76 33.15 -3.68
N GLN A 21 -12.47 33.33 -4.98
CA GLN A 21 -13.49 33.62 -5.98
C GLN A 21 -14.43 32.44 -6.18
N ALA A 22 -13.89 31.21 -6.24
CA ALA A 22 -14.71 30.00 -6.35
C ALA A 22 -15.65 29.82 -5.14
N GLU A 23 -15.17 30.10 -3.92
CA GLU A 23 -15.98 30.06 -2.71
C GLU A 23 -17.08 31.13 -2.70
N LEU A 24 -16.76 32.35 -3.13
CA LEU A 24 -17.74 33.43 -3.27
C LEU A 24 -18.82 33.08 -4.30
N MET A 25 -18.46 32.46 -5.43
CA MET A 25 -19.42 31.95 -6.40
C MET A 25 -20.38 30.93 -5.77
N GLY A 26 -19.84 29.95 -5.03
CA GLY A 26 -20.65 28.97 -4.30
C GLY A 26 -21.60 29.62 -3.28
N SER A 27 -21.14 30.65 -2.54
CA SER A 27 -21.96 31.38 -1.57
C SER A 27 -23.15 32.13 -2.21
N ARG A 28 -23.07 32.41 -3.51
CA ARG A 28 -24.11 33.07 -4.31
C ARG A 28 -24.88 32.09 -5.20
N SER A 29 -24.66 30.78 -5.03
CA SER A 29 -25.25 29.73 -5.85
C SER A 29 -24.95 29.87 -7.34
N ILE A 30 -23.77 30.41 -7.68
CA ILE A 30 -23.26 30.51 -9.04
C ILE A 30 -22.35 29.30 -9.27
N ILE A 31 -22.91 28.20 -9.78
CA ILE A 31 -22.17 26.95 -9.97
C ILE A 31 -22.10 26.65 -11.48
N PRO A 32 -20.91 26.74 -12.10
CA PRO A 32 -20.69 26.25 -13.45
C PRO A 32 -21.07 24.78 -13.57
N MET A 33 -21.83 24.39 -14.59
CA MET A 33 -22.16 22.96 -14.81
C MET A 33 -20.97 22.15 -15.31
N ILE A 34 -20.05 22.80 -16.02
CA ILE A 34 -18.82 22.22 -16.54
C ILE A 34 -17.73 23.28 -16.39
N VAL A 35 -16.56 22.86 -15.91
CA VAL A 35 -15.34 23.66 -15.93
C VAL A 35 -14.31 22.94 -16.79
N VAL A 36 -13.79 23.63 -17.81
CA VAL A 36 -12.81 23.07 -18.74
C VAL A 36 -11.47 23.75 -18.52
N GLU A 37 -10.45 22.95 -18.28
CA GLU A 37 -9.06 23.39 -18.21
C GLU A 37 -8.31 22.90 -19.45
N LEU A 38 -7.68 23.84 -20.16
CA LEU A 38 -6.78 23.52 -21.25
C LEU A 38 -5.36 23.39 -20.71
N GLU A 39 -4.88 22.15 -20.59
CA GLU A 39 -3.55 21.87 -20.09
C GLU A 39 -2.50 22.06 -21.20
N LEU A 40 -1.49 22.88 -20.89
CA LEU A 40 -0.36 23.17 -21.77
C LEU A 40 0.92 23.24 -20.94
N ASP A 41 2.03 22.83 -21.56
CA ASP A 41 3.35 23.02 -20.98
C ASP A 41 3.75 24.51 -20.97
N THR A 42 4.53 24.91 -19.97
CA THR A 42 5.01 26.29 -19.80
C THR A 42 5.73 26.80 -21.05
N VAL A 43 6.54 25.95 -21.70
CA VAL A 43 7.30 26.36 -22.88
C VAL A 43 6.37 26.72 -24.03
N GLU A 44 5.34 25.92 -24.25
CA GLU A 44 4.37 26.16 -25.33
C GLU A 44 3.49 27.38 -25.03
N VAL A 45 3.09 27.59 -23.78
CA VAL A 45 2.35 28.80 -23.36
C VAL A 45 3.17 30.06 -23.65
N LEU A 46 4.44 30.09 -23.25
CA LEU A 46 5.32 31.22 -23.51
C LEU A 46 5.54 31.45 -25.01
N LYS A 47 5.76 30.37 -25.77
CA LYS A 47 5.92 30.45 -27.23
C LYS A 47 4.70 31.05 -27.91
N ARG A 48 3.48 30.61 -27.54
CA ARG A 48 2.23 31.15 -28.10
C ARG A 48 2.01 32.60 -27.68
N GLY A 49 2.24 32.92 -26.41
CA GLY A 49 2.08 34.27 -25.88
C GLY A 49 3.01 35.31 -26.52
N LEU A 50 4.25 34.92 -26.90
CA LEU A 50 5.19 35.81 -27.60
C LEU A 50 4.82 36.06 -29.07
N VAL A 51 4.14 35.11 -29.72
CA VAL A 51 3.68 35.23 -31.11
C VAL A 51 2.42 36.10 -31.21
N GLU A 52 1.57 36.02 -30.19
CA GLU A 52 0.29 36.72 -30.12
C GLU A 52 0.50 38.18 -29.66
N LYS A 53 1.08 39.03 -30.52
CA LYS A 53 1.11 40.49 -30.27
C LYS A 53 -0.32 41.02 -30.30
N MET A 54 -0.93 41.22 -29.14
CA MET A 54 -2.28 41.79 -29.04
C MET A 54 -2.34 43.17 -29.71
N LYS A 55 -3.08 43.25 -30.82
CA LYS A 55 -3.48 44.52 -31.44
C LYS A 55 -4.64 45.11 -30.64
N ALA A 56 -4.27 45.89 -29.64
CA ALA A 56 -5.07 46.82 -28.83
C ALA A 56 -4.98 46.45 -27.33
N HIS A 57 -4.50 47.43 -26.56
CA HIS A 57 -4.35 47.51 -25.10
C HIS A 57 -2.95 47.12 -24.57
N LEU A 58 -2.39 48.03 -23.77
CA LEU A 58 -1.08 47.97 -23.13
C LEU A 58 -1.04 46.83 -22.09
N MET A 59 -0.97 45.58 -22.55
CA MET A 59 -0.54 44.47 -21.69
C MET A 59 0.96 44.28 -21.91
N HIS A 60 1.72 44.24 -20.81
CA HIS A 60 3.15 43.98 -20.87
C HIS A 60 3.39 42.48 -21.11
N ASP A 61 3.53 42.09 -22.37
CA ASP A 61 3.73 40.69 -22.78
C ASP A 61 5.21 40.29 -22.83
N SER A 62 6.03 40.82 -21.91
CA SER A 62 7.42 40.38 -21.81
C SER A 62 7.47 38.90 -21.38
N SER A 63 8.52 38.20 -21.80
CA SER A 63 8.73 36.78 -21.43
C SER A 63 8.72 36.57 -19.91
N GLU A 64 9.29 37.52 -19.16
CA GLU A 64 9.33 37.53 -17.69
C GLU A 64 7.93 37.64 -17.08
N ILE A 65 7.09 38.54 -17.59
CA ILE A 65 5.73 38.75 -17.08
C ILE A 65 4.83 37.57 -17.43
N LEU A 66 4.94 37.03 -18.65
CA LEU A 66 4.22 35.82 -19.04
C LEU A 66 4.61 34.62 -18.17
N HIS A 67 5.90 34.49 -17.83
CA HIS A 67 6.39 33.45 -16.94
C HIS A 67 5.82 33.60 -15.52
N ILE A 68 5.83 34.82 -14.96
CA ILE A 68 5.24 35.10 -13.64
C ILE A 68 3.74 34.77 -13.64
N ARG A 69 2.99 35.23 -14.64
CA ARG A 69 1.54 34.96 -14.75
C ARG A 69 1.23 33.47 -14.81
N ASN A 70 1.97 32.71 -15.64
CA ASN A 70 1.80 31.27 -15.75
C ASN A 70 2.16 30.55 -14.43
N SER A 71 3.20 31.00 -13.73
CA SER A 71 3.56 30.47 -12.41
C SER A 71 2.45 30.67 -11.39
N CYS A 72 1.91 31.90 -11.28
CA CYS A 72 0.79 32.21 -10.40
C CYS A 72 -0.45 31.38 -10.75
N TYR A 73 -0.80 31.27 -12.04
CA TYR A 73 -1.90 30.43 -12.50
C TYR A 73 -1.72 28.97 -12.08
N LYS A 74 -0.55 28.37 -12.33
CA LYS A 74 -0.27 26.96 -12.00
C LYS A 74 -0.33 26.68 -10.50
N GLN A 75 -0.07 27.67 -9.66
CA GLN A 75 -0.25 27.57 -8.20
C GLN A 75 -1.73 27.59 -7.83
N GLU A 76 -2.45 28.62 -8.26
CA GLU A 76 -3.86 28.84 -7.89
C GLU A 76 -4.80 27.78 -8.49
N VAL A 77 -4.62 27.41 -9.77
CA VAL A 77 -5.50 26.46 -10.47
C VAL A 77 -5.55 25.10 -9.76
N LYS A 78 -4.47 24.67 -9.09
CA LYS A 78 -4.46 23.43 -8.32
C LYS A 78 -5.48 23.47 -7.18
N HIS A 79 -5.55 24.59 -6.47
CA HIS A 79 -6.50 24.79 -5.37
C HIS A 79 -7.93 24.90 -5.88
N VAL A 80 -8.14 25.66 -6.96
CA VAL A 80 -9.46 25.81 -7.60
C VAL A 80 -9.95 24.45 -8.13
N ARG A 81 -9.11 23.71 -8.86
CA ARG A 81 -9.41 22.37 -9.39
C ARG A 81 -9.79 21.42 -8.27
N GLN A 82 -9.02 21.38 -7.18
CA GLN A 82 -9.34 20.52 -6.03
C GLN A 82 -10.69 20.90 -5.39
N HIS A 83 -11.01 22.18 -5.31
CA HIS A 83 -12.29 22.65 -4.78
C HIS A 83 -13.46 22.19 -5.66
N PHE A 84 -13.42 22.47 -6.97
CA PHE A 84 -14.47 22.06 -7.91
C PHE A 84 -14.63 20.54 -8.00
N GLN A 85 -13.51 19.80 -8.04
CA GLN A 85 -13.56 18.35 -8.07
C GLN A 85 -14.17 17.75 -6.80
N LYS A 86 -13.87 18.31 -5.63
CA LYS A 86 -14.43 17.84 -4.34
C LYS A 86 -15.89 18.23 -4.16
N GLN A 87 -16.28 19.44 -4.59
CA GLN A 87 -17.63 19.97 -4.35
C GLN A 87 -18.63 19.55 -5.43
N TYR A 88 -18.25 19.50 -6.70
CA TYR A 88 -19.21 19.41 -7.80
C TYR A 88 -18.87 18.30 -8.82
N GLN A 89 -17.63 17.79 -8.83
CA GLN A 89 -17.17 16.75 -9.75
C GLN A 89 -17.36 17.12 -11.24
N ASN A 90 -17.20 18.40 -11.56
CA ASN A 90 -17.54 19.00 -12.86
C ASN A 90 -16.31 19.54 -13.63
N TRP A 91 -15.08 19.17 -13.22
CA TRP A 91 -13.85 19.65 -13.83
C TRP A 91 -13.33 18.67 -14.89
N ILE A 92 -13.02 19.19 -16.07
CA ILE A 92 -12.51 18.42 -17.22
C ILE A 92 -11.18 19.01 -17.66
N ILE A 93 -10.16 18.16 -17.80
CA ILE A 93 -8.84 18.57 -18.30
C ILE A 93 -8.73 18.11 -19.75
N LEU A 94 -8.38 19.02 -20.66
CA LEU A 94 -8.16 18.76 -22.07
C LEU A 94 -6.74 19.14 -22.47
N ASP A 95 -6.15 18.34 -23.36
CA ASP A 95 -4.84 18.62 -23.94
C ASP A 95 -4.92 19.80 -24.93
N GLY A 96 -4.31 20.93 -24.55
CA GLY A 96 -4.29 22.16 -25.36
C GLY A 96 -3.35 22.11 -26.57
N LEU A 97 -2.57 21.04 -26.76
CA LEU A 97 -1.75 20.83 -27.96
C LEU A 97 -2.57 20.31 -29.13
N LYS A 98 -3.78 19.78 -28.88
CA LYS A 98 -4.68 19.31 -29.94
C LYS A 98 -5.20 20.47 -30.78
N SER A 99 -5.73 20.12 -31.97
CA SER A 99 -6.30 21.11 -32.87
C SER A 99 -7.52 21.80 -32.25
N LYS A 100 -7.74 23.07 -32.62
CA LYS A 100 -8.92 23.84 -32.16
C LYS A 100 -10.24 23.09 -32.44
N TRP A 101 -10.32 22.41 -33.57
CA TRP A 101 -11.49 21.62 -33.96
C TRP A 101 -11.72 20.41 -33.05
N TRP A 102 -10.64 19.70 -32.66
CA TRP A 102 -10.75 18.58 -31.73
C TRP A 102 -11.22 19.05 -30.35
N ILE A 103 -10.62 20.12 -29.81
CA ILE A 103 -11.01 20.71 -28.52
C ILE A 103 -12.48 21.14 -28.56
N TRP A 104 -12.88 21.84 -29.63
CA TRP A 104 -14.27 22.26 -29.85
C TRP A 104 -15.24 21.08 -29.84
N ASN A 105 -14.93 20.02 -30.60
CA ASN A 105 -15.78 18.84 -30.68
C ASN A 105 -15.89 18.11 -29.33
N MET A 106 -14.79 17.99 -28.58
CA MET A 106 -14.80 17.38 -27.25
C MET A 106 -15.66 18.17 -26.25
N ILE A 107 -15.52 19.51 -26.23
CA ILE A 107 -16.33 20.36 -25.36
C ILE A 107 -17.81 20.25 -25.74
N LEU A 108 -18.14 20.31 -27.04
CA LEU A 108 -19.52 20.13 -27.50
C LEU A 108 -20.10 18.77 -27.07
N GLN A 109 -19.33 17.70 -27.14
CA GLN A 109 -19.76 16.38 -26.68
C GLN A 109 -20.05 16.38 -25.18
N GLU A 110 -19.15 16.90 -24.35
CA GLU A 110 -19.34 16.95 -22.89
C GLU A 110 -20.54 17.82 -22.48
N VAL A 111 -20.72 18.97 -23.14
CA VAL A 111 -21.89 19.83 -22.95
C VAL A 111 -23.16 19.11 -23.37
N SER A 112 -23.16 18.44 -24.53
CA SER A 112 -24.33 17.67 -25.00
C SER A 112 -24.70 16.55 -24.03
N ILE A 113 -23.71 15.84 -23.48
CA ILE A 113 -23.94 14.80 -22.47
C ILE A 113 -24.55 15.44 -21.22
N SER A 114 -23.94 16.50 -20.68
CA SER A 114 -24.45 17.19 -19.48
C SER A 114 -25.91 17.66 -19.66
N MET A 115 -26.22 18.29 -20.80
CA MET A 115 -27.58 18.73 -21.12
C MET A 115 -28.58 17.57 -21.21
N LYS A 116 -28.18 16.42 -21.77
CA LYS A 116 -29.03 15.22 -21.77
C LYS A 116 -29.36 14.73 -20.35
N TYR A 117 -28.38 14.76 -19.44
CA TYR A 117 -28.63 14.40 -18.04
C TYR A 117 -29.56 15.39 -17.35
N ILE A 118 -29.34 16.69 -17.54
CA ILE A 118 -30.20 17.76 -16.97
C ILE A 118 -31.63 17.63 -17.49
N HIS A 119 -31.83 17.51 -18.80
CA HIS A 119 -33.16 17.37 -19.39
C HIS A 119 -33.87 16.10 -18.92
N SER A 120 -33.17 14.96 -18.93
CA SER A 120 -33.70 13.69 -18.44
C SER A 120 -34.12 13.77 -16.98
N TYR A 121 -33.32 14.44 -16.14
CA TYR A 121 -33.63 14.68 -14.74
C TYR A 121 -34.90 15.52 -14.59
N LEU A 122 -34.96 16.69 -15.23
CA LEU A 122 -36.11 17.59 -15.15
C LEU A 122 -37.40 16.93 -15.65
N GLU A 123 -37.33 16.17 -16.75
CA GLU A 123 -38.47 15.44 -17.32
C GLU A 123 -38.98 14.35 -16.37
N ARG A 124 -38.07 13.53 -15.82
CA ARG A 124 -38.41 12.43 -14.92
C ARG A 124 -38.98 12.95 -13.59
N THR A 125 -38.34 13.95 -12.99
CA THR A 125 -38.79 14.54 -11.73
C THR A 125 -40.15 15.23 -11.89
N LYS A 126 -40.42 15.90 -13.02
CA LYS A 126 -41.74 16.46 -13.32
C LYS A 126 -42.83 15.37 -13.39
N ASN A 127 -42.48 14.21 -13.93
CA ASN A 127 -43.36 13.04 -14.01
C ASN A 127 -43.37 12.18 -12.74
N ARG A 128 -42.75 12.65 -11.63
CA ARG A 128 -42.60 11.91 -10.36
C ARG A 128 -41.95 10.54 -10.50
N LYS A 129 -41.06 10.38 -11.48
CA LYS A 129 -40.27 9.15 -11.68
C LYS A 129 -38.88 9.32 -11.07
N ALA A 130 -38.22 8.22 -10.75
CA ALA A 130 -36.83 8.25 -10.32
C ALA A 130 -35.91 8.79 -11.44
N ALA A 131 -34.93 9.60 -11.07
CA ALA A 131 -34.06 10.31 -12.00
C ALA A 131 -32.58 10.17 -11.61
N CYS A 132 -31.70 10.01 -12.59
CA CYS A 132 -30.26 9.93 -12.33
C CYS A 132 -29.73 11.31 -11.94
N ILE A 133 -28.92 11.37 -10.87
CA ILE A 133 -28.37 12.63 -10.36
C ILE A 133 -26.92 12.90 -10.80
N ASN A 134 -26.38 12.01 -11.64
CA ASN A 134 -25.04 12.16 -12.19
C ASN A 134 -24.93 13.47 -12.98
N ARG A 135 -23.79 14.16 -12.85
CA ARG A 135 -23.48 15.43 -13.54
C ARG A 135 -24.41 16.62 -13.22
N LEU A 136 -25.16 16.57 -12.12
CA LEU A 136 -26.00 17.68 -11.64
C LEU A 136 -25.29 18.63 -10.65
N CYS A 137 -23.98 18.48 -10.46
CA CYS A 137 -23.18 19.30 -9.54
C CYS A 137 -23.69 19.31 -8.08
N ILE A 138 -24.23 18.18 -7.61
CA ILE A 138 -24.73 18.04 -6.24
C ILE A 138 -23.55 18.03 -5.26
N THR A 139 -23.62 18.89 -4.24
CA THR A 139 -22.56 18.98 -3.24
C THR A 139 -22.59 17.80 -2.27
N PRO A 140 -21.44 17.38 -1.71
CA PRO A 140 -21.41 16.34 -0.68
C PRO A 140 -22.29 16.66 0.54
N ARG A 141 -22.43 17.95 0.89
CA ARG A 141 -23.29 18.42 1.98
C ARG A 141 -24.77 18.23 1.65
N GLU A 142 -25.19 18.64 0.46
CA GLU A 142 -26.56 18.45 -0.02
C GLU A 142 -26.88 16.96 -0.13
N LEU A 143 -25.95 16.17 -0.68
CA LEU A 143 -26.08 14.71 -0.76
C LEU A 143 -26.40 14.14 0.61
N GLN A 144 -25.59 14.47 1.63
CA GLN A 144 -25.75 13.99 3.00
C GLN A 144 -27.10 14.37 3.62
N TYR A 145 -27.56 15.60 3.40
CA TYR A 145 -28.83 16.09 3.95
C TYR A 145 -30.05 15.40 3.31
N ARG A 146 -29.96 15.08 2.02
CA ARG A 146 -31.04 14.47 1.23
C ARG A 146 -30.90 12.95 1.10
N LEU A 147 -29.98 12.31 1.81
CA LEU A 147 -29.88 10.85 1.79
C LEU A 147 -31.19 10.23 2.25
N GLY A 148 -31.65 9.25 1.49
CA GLY A 148 -32.82 8.47 1.88
C GLY A 148 -32.54 7.53 3.06
N GLU A 149 -33.54 6.72 3.37
CA GLU A 149 -33.55 5.82 4.53
C GLU A 149 -32.41 4.79 4.51
N PHE A 150 -31.95 4.40 3.32
CA PHE A 150 -30.84 3.46 3.13
C PHE A 150 -29.46 4.11 3.23
N GLN A 151 -29.38 5.43 3.45
CA GLN A 151 -28.13 6.18 3.63
C GLN A 151 -27.15 5.95 2.46
N GLN A 152 -25.98 5.35 2.73
CA GLN A 152 -24.96 5.02 1.71
C GLN A 152 -25.11 3.60 1.15
N TYR A 153 -26.07 2.82 1.63
CA TYR A 153 -26.27 1.44 1.20
C TYR A 153 -27.19 1.35 -0.01
N CYS A 154 -26.94 0.34 -0.83
CA CYS A 154 -27.71 0.07 -2.04
C CYS A 154 -29.11 -0.51 -1.70
N PRO A 155 -30.22 0.22 -1.97
CA PRO A 155 -31.56 -0.29 -1.65
C PRO A 155 -31.95 -1.51 -2.49
N VAL A 156 -31.49 -1.61 -3.74
CA VAL A 156 -31.78 -2.78 -4.60
C VAL A 156 -31.10 -4.05 -4.07
N CYS A 157 -29.86 -3.95 -3.56
CA CYS A 157 -29.19 -5.08 -2.91
C CYS A 157 -29.94 -5.53 -1.64
N MET A 158 -30.43 -4.56 -0.88
CA MET A 158 -31.19 -4.81 0.34
C MET A 158 -32.51 -5.52 0.01
N ALA A 159 -33.28 -5.00 -0.94
CA ALA A 159 -34.59 -5.53 -1.30
C ALA A 159 -34.51 -6.95 -1.91
N LEU A 160 -33.55 -7.21 -2.81
CA LEU A 160 -33.48 -8.47 -3.55
C LEU A 160 -32.74 -9.58 -2.82
N HIS A 161 -31.73 -9.23 -2.00
CA HIS A 161 -30.78 -10.20 -1.44
C HIS A 161 -30.52 -10.01 0.05
N HIS A 162 -31.13 -9.01 0.69
CA HIS A 162 -30.83 -8.64 2.08
C HIS A 162 -29.31 -8.40 2.30
N HIS A 163 -28.64 -7.85 1.29
CA HIS A 163 -27.19 -7.62 1.31
C HIS A 163 -26.85 -6.15 1.63
N LEU A 164 -25.95 -5.96 2.58
CA LEU A 164 -25.39 -4.66 2.97
C LEU A 164 -24.21 -4.29 2.06
N VAL A 165 -24.49 -3.57 0.96
CA VAL A 165 -23.44 -3.06 0.07
C VAL A 165 -23.27 -1.55 0.29
N ASP A 166 -22.20 -1.18 0.99
CA ASP A 166 -21.83 0.21 1.21
C ASP A 166 -21.25 0.84 -0.07
N CYS A 167 -21.86 1.93 -0.52
CA CYS A 167 -21.45 2.68 -1.71
C CYS A 167 -20.64 3.95 -1.36
N SER A 168 -20.24 4.14 -0.10
CA SER A 168 -19.51 5.32 0.38
C SER A 168 -18.10 5.47 -0.22
N GLU A 169 -17.45 4.37 -0.60
CA GLU A 169 -16.09 4.38 -1.18
C GLU A 169 -16.02 5.11 -2.53
N THR A 170 -17.10 5.04 -3.32
CA THR A 170 -17.14 5.70 -4.62
C THR A 170 -17.58 7.13 -4.43
N ALA A 171 -16.68 8.11 -4.53
CA ALA A 171 -17.08 9.51 -4.42
C ALA A 171 -18.02 9.95 -5.57
N ALA A 172 -17.86 9.35 -6.76
CA ALA A 172 -18.62 9.72 -7.94
C ALA A 172 -20.11 9.35 -7.84
N LEU A 173 -20.98 10.25 -8.27
CA LEU A 173 -22.44 10.06 -8.29
C LEU A 173 -22.94 9.36 -9.56
N THR A 174 -22.11 8.54 -10.20
CA THR A 174 -22.44 7.86 -11.46
C THR A 174 -23.62 6.90 -11.33
N HIS A 175 -23.76 6.27 -10.17
CA HIS A 175 -24.80 5.29 -9.86
C HIS A 175 -25.73 5.79 -8.76
N ALA A 176 -26.08 7.07 -8.77
CA ALA A 176 -27.00 7.66 -7.81
C ALA A 176 -28.26 8.16 -8.50
N ALA A 177 -29.40 8.08 -7.79
CA ALA A 177 -30.69 8.53 -8.28
C ALA A 177 -31.45 9.30 -7.20
N GLU A 178 -32.29 10.21 -7.64
CA GLU A 178 -33.30 10.88 -6.83
C GLU A 178 -34.64 10.16 -7.01
N TYR A 179 -35.35 9.93 -5.91
CA TYR A 179 -36.76 9.60 -5.92
C TYR A 179 -37.46 10.24 -4.71
N GLY A 180 -38.65 10.82 -4.92
CA GLY A 180 -39.42 11.42 -3.82
C GLY A 180 -38.70 12.54 -3.05
N GLY A 181 -37.73 13.22 -3.68
CA GLY A 181 -36.91 14.24 -3.04
C GLY A 181 -35.73 13.72 -2.22
N GLN A 182 -35.54 12.40 -2.12
CA GLN A 182 -34.42 11.75 -1.45
C GLN A 182 -33.42 11.16 -2.46
N TYR A 183 -32.16 11.06 -2.05
CA TYR A 183 -31.08 10.49 -2.86
C TYR A 183 -30.74 9.07 -2.40
N TYR A 184 -30.56 8.19 -3.38
CA TYR A 184 -30.21 6.80 -3.20
C TYR A 184 -28.97 6.46 -4.02
N ARG A 185 -28.08 5.66 -3.43
CA ARG A 185 -26.85 5.22 -4.07
C ARG A 185 -26.95 3.76 -4.43
N MET A 186 -26.52 3.42 -5.64
CA MET A 186 -26.56 2.06 -6.16
C MET A 186 -25.14 1.55 -6.34
N CYS A 187 -24.93 0.25 -6.11
CA CYS A 187 -23.60 -0.34 -6.19
C CYS A 187 -23.10 -0.49 -7.64
N GLY A 188 -23.97 -0.35 -8.64
CA GLY A 188 -23.61 -0.51 -10.05
C GLY A 188 -24.72 -0.03 -10.99
N LYS A 189 -24.39 -0.07 -12.29
CA LYS A 189 -25.28 0.39 -13.37
C LYS A 189 -26.57 -0.42 -13.45
N ASP A 190 -26.50 -1.74 -13.35
CA ASP A 190 -27.68 -2.61 -13.45
C ASP A 190 -28.71 -2.31 -12.36
N HIS A 191 -28.24 -2.01 -11.15
CA HIS A 191 -29.12 -1.65 -10.03
C HIS A 191 -29.69 -0.24 -10.19
N LEU A 192 -28.92 0.70 -10.75
CA LEU A 192 -29.45 2.01 -11.13
C LEU A 192 -30.56 1.88 -12.17
N GLU A 193 -30.33 1.12 -13.24
CA GLU A 193 -31.32 0.93 -14.30
C GLU A 193 -32.61 0.32 -13.77
N ARG A 194 -32.53 -0.69 -12.90
CA ARG A 194 -33.72 -1.27 -12.22
C ARG A 194 -34.44 -0.24 -11.34
N PHE A 195 -33.70 0.50 -10.51
CA PHE A 195 -34.27 1.52 -9.65
C PHE A 195 -34.96 2.64 -10.43
N LEU A 196 -34.42 3.00 -11.60
CA LEU A 196 -35.00 4.01 -12.49
C LEU A 196 -36.29 3.57 -13.19
N ILE A 197 -36.61 2.28 -13.19
CA ILE A 197 -37.83 1.69 -13.77
C ILE A 197 -38.91 1.53 -12.69
N THR A 198 -38.61 0.87 -11.58
CA THR A 198 -39.55 0.60 -10.47
C THR A 198 -39.00 1.04 -9.10
N PRO A 199 -38.88 2.35 -8.84
CA PRO A 199 -38.31 2.83 -7.58
C PRO A 199 -39.15 2.49 -6.34
N ASP A 200 -40.48 2.40 -6.47
CA ASP A 200 -41.40 2.12 -5.36
C ASP A 200 -41.18 0.76 -4.72
N GLU A 201 -40.65 -0.23 -5.45
CA GLU A 201 -40.33 -1.57 -4.94
C GLU A 201 -39.09 -1.56 -4.03
N PHE A 202 -38.23 -0.55 -4.15
CA PHE A 202 -36.94 -0.46 -3.48
C PHE A 202 -36.89 0.59 -2.37
N VAL A 203 -37.92 1.42 -2.24
CA VAL A 203 -38.07 2.44 -1.19
C VAL A 203 -39.19 2.03 -0.23
N THR A 204 -39.21 2.49 1.01
CA THR A 204 -40.34 2.20 1.90
C THR A 204 -41.62 2.91 1.38
N PRO A 205 -42.81 2.28 1.51
CA PRO A 205 -43.10 1.01 2.18
C PRO A 205 -42.92 -0.25 1.30
N GLY A 206 -42.57 -0.12 0.02
CA GLY A 206 -42.48 -1.27 -0.90
C GLY A 206 -41.28 -2.19 -0.67
N CYS A 207 -40.20 -1.68 -0.10
CA CYS A 207 -39.02 -2.49 0.21
C CYS A 207 -39.30 -3.48 1.37
N PRO A 208 -39.04 -4.80 1.18
CA PRO A 208 -39.33 -5.82 2.20
C PRO A 208 -38.39 -5.74 3.41
N HIS A 209 -37.22 -5.14 3.25
CA HIS A 209 -36.17 -5.10 4.27
C HIS A 209 -35.72 -3.66 4.51
N THR A 210 -35.87 -3.21 5.75
CA THR A 210 -35.38 -1.90 6.19
C THR A 210 -33.91 -1.96 6.56
N LEU A 211 -33.21 -0.83 6.47
CA LEU A 211 -31.84 -0.74 6.94
C LEU A 211 -31.78 -1.06 8.46
N PRO A 212 -30.88 -1.95 8.92
CA PRO A 212 -30.67 -2.20 10.34
C PRO A 212 -30.25 -0.96 11.11
N GLN A 213 -30.45 -0.98 12.43
CA GLN A 213 -30.00 0.11 13.28
C GLN A 213 -28.47 0.32 13.16
N PRO A 214 -27.94 1.55 13.36
CA PRO A 214 -26.54 1.86 13.11
C PRO A 214 -25.51 1.02 13.88
N HIS A 215 -25.88 0.47 15.05
CA HIS A 215 -25.04 -0.41 15.86
C HIS A 215 -24.95 -1.84 15.31
N LEU A 216 -25.88 -2.23 14.43
CA LEU A 216 -25.90 -3.49 13.69
C LEU A 216 -25.35 -3.33 12.26
N LEU A 217 -24.73 -2.20 11.93
CA LEU A 217 -24.06 -2.03 10.65
C LEU A 217 -22.58 -2.37 10.77
N PRO A 218 -22.05 -3.25 9.90
CA PRO A 218 -20.66 -3.63 9.98
C PRO A 218 -19.76 -2.49 9.49
N ARG A 219 -18.59 -2.32 10.13
CA ARG A 219 -17.65 -1.22 9.84
C ARG A 219 -16.24 -1.74 9.60
N LYS A 220 -15.56 -1.24 8.58
CA LYS A 220 -14.14 -1.52 8.34
C LYS A 220 -13.30 -0.81 9.42
N LEU A 221 -12.34 -1.51 10.00
CA LEU A 221 -11.40 -0.94 10.96
C LEU A 221 -9.99 -0.87 10.37
N THR A 222 -9.26 0.19 10.70
CA THR A 222 -7.82 0.29 10.42
C THR A 222 -7.00 -0.40 11.51
N GLU A 223 -5.75 -0.75 11.21
CA GLU A 223 -4.86 -1.37 12.21
C GLU A 223 -4.66 -0.50 13.46
N SER A 224 -4.62 0.82 13.31
CA SER A 224 -4.51 1.75 14.44
C SER A 224 -5.77 1.73 15.31
N GLN A 225 -6.96 1.67 14.70
CA GLN A 225 -8.23 1.57 15.42
C GLN A 225 -8.33 0.24 16.19
N VAL A 226 -7.86 -0.86 15.60
CA VAL A 226 -7.81 -2.17 16.29
C VAL A 226 -6.86 -2.09 17.49
N LYS A 227 -5.66 -1.53 17.32
CA LYS A 227 -4.67 -1.38 18.41
C LYS A 227 -5.18 -0.51 19.56
N ASN A 228 -5.90 0.57 19.24
CA ASN A 228 -6.48 1.48 20.23
C ASN A 228 -7.59 0.85 21.08
N ARG A 229 -8.17 -0.29 20.65
CA ARG A 229 -9.21 -1.01 21.40
C ARG A 229 -8.66 -2.05 22.37
N PHE A 230 -7.34 -2.15 22.53
CA PHE A 230 -6.76 -2.98 23.58
C PHE A 230 -7.26 -2.53 24.97
N PRO A 231 -7.71 -3.43 25.87
CA PRO A 231 -7.50 -4.89 25.89
C PRO A 231 -8.64 -5.75 25.31
N GLN A 232 -9.55 -5.16 24.53
CA GLN A 232 -10.64 -5.91 23.89
C GLN A 232 -10.08 -7.05 23.02
N GLN A 233 -10.56 -8.28 23.24
CA GLN A 233 -10.13 -9.43 22.47
C GLN A 233 -10.85 -9.50 21.11
N VAL A 234 -10.16 -10.08 20.13
CA VAL A 234 -10.71 -10.32 18.80
C VAL A 234 -11.50 -11.63 18.79
N GLU A 235 -12.63 -11.62 18.11
CA GLU A 235 -13.50 -12.79 17.98
C GLU A 235 -12.81 -13.93 17.21
N LEU A 236 -13.26 -15.15 17.48
CA LEU A 236 -12.67 -16.38 16.95
C LEU A 236 -11.14 -16.43 17.10
N LYS A 237 -10.57 -15.83 18.16
CA LYS A 237 -9.12 -15.79 18.38
C LYS A 237 -8.32 -15.27 17.16
N GLY A 238 -8.93 -14.45 16.31
CA GLY A 238 -8.32 -13.90 15.09
C GLY A 238 -8.37 -14.82 13.86
N PHE A 239 -9.10 -15.93 13.90
CA PHE A 239 -9.40 -16.73 12.72
C PHE A 239 -10.51 -16.08 11.88
N CYS A 240 -10.41 -16.25 10.55
CA CYS A 240 -11.35 -15.68 9.60
C CYS A 240 -12.72 -16.41 9.66
N PRO A 241 -13.82 -15.74 10.10
CA PRO A 241 -15.15 -16.35 10.14
C PRO A 241 -15.65 -16.83 8.77
N VAL A 242 -15.32 -16.09 7.70
CA VAL A 242 -15.77 -16.43 6.34
C VAL A 242 -15.11 -17.71 5.85
N THR A 243 -13.79 -17.85 6.03
CA THR A 243 -13.09 -19.08 5.65
C THR A 243 -13.61 -20.26 6.45
N TYR A 244 -13.87 -20.06 7.74
CA TYR A 244 -14.33 -21.12 8.63
C TYR A 244 -15.72 -21.64 8.23
N LEU A 245 -16.69 -20.74 8.01
CA LEU A 245 -18.04 -21.14 7.61
C LEU A 245 -18.08 -21.73 6.19
N ASP A 246 -17.45 -21.06 5.21
CA ASP A 246 -17.40 -21.54 3.81
C ASP A 246 -16.68 -22.90 3.72
N GLY A 247 -15.69 -23.13 4.58
CA GLY A 247 -14.98 -24.40 4.72
C GLY A 247 -15.73 -25.47 5.52
N LYS A 248 -17.02 -25.27 5.79
CA LYS A 248 -17.89 -26.18 6.55
C LYS A 248 -17.35 -26.46 7.96
N GLN A 249 -16.78 -25.44 8.60
CA GLN A 249 -16.28 -25.49 9.98
C GLN A 249 -15.19 -26.55 10.24
N ARG A 250 -14.44 -26.90 9.19
CA ARG A 250 -13.35 -27.88 9.27
C ARG A 250 -12.07 -27.26 9.83
N TYR A 251 -11.17 -28.11 10.34
CA TYR A 251 -9.91 -27.67 10.93
C TYR A 251 -8.99 -26.99 9.91
N GLU A 252 -8.96 -27.50 8.66
CA GLU A 252 -8.14 -26.94 7.57
C GLU A 252 -8.60 -25.55 7.14
N ALA A 253 -9.85 -25.18 7.46
CA ALA A 253 -10.44 -23.89 7.14
C ALA A 253 -10.19 -22.81 8.22
N LEU A 254 -9.55 -23.18 9.34
CA LEU A 254 -9.15 -22.24 10.40
C LEU A 254 -7.89 -21.48 9.98
N VAL A 255 -8.09 -20.54 9.06
CA VAL A 255 -7.04 -19.65 8.54
C VAL A 255 -7.05 -18.34 9.32
N ARG A 256 -5.86 -17.86 9.70
CA ARG A 256 -5.71 -16.58 10.40
C ARG A 256 -6.04 -15.41 9.48
N GLY A 257 -6.79 -14.46 10.02
CA GLY A 257 -6.97 -13.18 9.39
C GLY A 257 -5.74 -12.29 9.51
N LYS A 258 -5.72 -11.22 8.72
CA LYS A 258 -4.75 -10.14 8.81
C LYS A 258 -5.41 -8.88 9.37
N MET A 259 -4.71 -8.16 10.25
CA MET A 259 -5.24 -6.95 10.91
C MET A 259 -5.67 -5.86 9.91
N GLU A 260 -5.06 -5.83 8.72
CA GLU A 260 -5.45 -4.93 7.61
C GLU A 260 -6.91 -5.11 7.14
N TYR A 261 -7.50 -6.28 7.35
CA TYR A 261 -8.88 -6.60 6.94
C TYR A 261 -9.82 -6.75 8.14
N ALA A 262 -9.55 -6.05 9.23
CA ALA A 262 -10.40 -6.06 10.41
C ALA A 262 -11.77 -5.42 10.14
N VAL A 263 -12.80 -5.98 10.76
CA VAL A 263 -14.19 -5.50 10.69
C VAL A 263 -14.78 -5.51 12.08
N GLU A 264 -15.52 -4.46 12.40
CA GLU A 264 -16.37 -4.38 13.59
C GLU A 264 -17.81 -4.74 13.22
N TYR A 265 -18.44 -5.58 14.04
CA TYR A 265 -19.87 -5.86 13.96
C TYR A 265 -20.39 -6.18 15.36
N ARG A 266 -21.48 -5.54 15.80
CA ARG A 266 -22.05 -5.69 17.17
C ARG A 266 -21.01 -5.47 18.27
N GLU A 267 -20.21 -4.41 18.12
CA GLU A 267 -19.11 -4.06 19.03
C GLU A 267 -17.99 -5.12 19.13
N GLN A 268 -18.05 -6.20 18.35
CA GLN A 268 -17.04 -7.25 18.28
C GLN A 268 -16.12 -7.06 17.08
N ILE A 269 -14.85 -7.45 17.25
CA ILE A 269 -13.81 -7.30 16.22
C ILE A 269 -13.52 -8.65 15.57
N TYR A 270 -13.72 -8.73 14.26
CA TYR A 270 -13.42 -9.89 13.42
C TYR A 270 -12.24 -9.60 12.51
N ILE A 271 -11.32 -10.55 12.35
CA ILE A 271 -10.15 -10.42 11.48
C ILE A 271 -10.30 -11.35 10.28
N LEU A 272 -10.13 -10.82 9.07
CA LEU A 272 -10.37 -11.55 7.82
C LEU A 272 -9.07 -11.78 7.05
N GLU A 273 -9.01 -12.86 6.27
CA GLU A 273 -7.79 -13.28 5.58
C GLU A 273 -7.49 -12.42 4.34
N THR A 274 -8.52 -12.06 3.58
CA THR A 274 -8.39 -11.32 2.31
C THR A 274 -9.47 -10.25 2.18
N LYS A 275 -9.22 -9.23 1.35
CA LYS A 275 -10.20 -8.20 1.01
C LYS A 275 -11.53 -8.78 0.49
N GLN A 276 -11.47 -9.82 -0.34
CA GLN A 276 -12.68 -10.46 -0.86
C GLN A 276 -13.55 -11.07 0.24
N LYS A 277 -12.91 -11.69 1.25
CA LYS A 277 -13.61 -12.24 2.42
C LYS A 277 -14.12 -11.12 3.34
N GLN A 278 -13.39 -10.00 3.42
CA GLN A 278 -13.87 -8.76 4.03
C GLN A 278 -15.17 -8.28 3.41
N ASP A 279 -15.20 -8.11 2.10
CA ASP A 279 -16.40 -7.65 1.40
C ASP A 279 -17.55 -8.68 1.54
N LYS A 280 -17.27 -9.98 1.58
CA LYS A 280 -18.29 -11.03 1.81
C LYS A 280 -18.91 -10.95 3.21
N PHE A 281 -18.08 -10.75 4.24
CA PHE A 281 -18.57 -10.56 5.60
C PHE A 281 -19.41 -9.28 5.72
N LEU A 282 -18.93 -8.17 5.17
CA LEU A 282 -19.64 -6.88 5.20
C LEU A 282 -21.01 -6.95 4.50
N ARG A 283 -21.12 -7.72 3.42
CA ARG A 283 -22.38 -7.94 2.69
C ARG A 283 -23.44 -8.67 3.52
N SER A 284 -23.02 -9.60 4.36
CA SER A 284 -23.92 -10.52 5.07
C SER A 284 -23.37 -10.89 6.46
N PRO A 285 -23.24 -9.91 7.37
CA PRO A 285 -22.59 -10.14 8.66
C PRO A 285 -23.39 -11.12 9.53
N GLU A 286 -24.73 -11.12 9.41
CA GLU A 286 -25.63 -12.03 10.15
C GLU A 286 -25.37 -13.51 9.88
N THR A 287 -24.84 -13.85 8.71
CA THR A 287 -24.51 -15.23 8.34
C THR A 287 -23.24 -15.72 9.04
N TYR A 288 -22.29 -14.82 9.32
CA TYR A 288 -20.92 -15.19 9.71
C TYR A 288 -20.57 -14.89 11.18
N TRP A 289 -21.32 -14.04 11.88
CA TRP A 289 -20.93 -13.56 13.21
C TRP A 289 -21.07 -14.63 14.32
N ASP A 290 -22.14 -15.43 14.32
CA ASP A 290 -22.45 -16.40 15.39
C ASP A 290 -21.77 -17.75 15.15
N GLN A 291 -20.44 -17.75 15.19
CA GLN A 291 -19.64 -18.96 15.04
C GLN A 291 -18.92 -19.28 16.34
N LYS A 292 -18.85 -20.59 16.65
CA LYS A 292 -18.11 -21.09 17.81
C LYS A 292 -16.92 -21.91 17.33
N LEU A 293 -15.75 -21.63 17.91
CA LEU A 293 -14.54 -22.39 17.62
C LEU A 293 -14.62 -23.80 18.22
N PRO A 294 -14.03 -24.81 17.56
CA PRO A 294 -13.90 -26.15 18.12
C PRO A 294 -12.89 -26.15 19.27
N SER A 295 -12.93 -27.18 20.11
CA SER A 295 -12.01 -27.29 21.26
C SER A 295 -10.54 -27.37 20.85
N LYS A 296 -10.24 -27.98 19.69
CA LYS A 296 -8.92 -28.04 19.09
C LYS A 296 -8.77 -26.97 18.01
N VAL A 297 -7.96 -25.96 18.28
CA VAL A 297 -7.61 -24.90 17.32
C VAL A 297 -6.12 -24.95 16.96
N PRO A 298 -5.74 -24.54 15.75
CA PRO A 298 -4.34 -24.42 15.39
C PRO A 298 -3.57 -23.55 16.39
N PRO A 299 -2.34 -23.94 16.76
CA PRO A 299 -1.53 -23.13 17.67
C PRO A 299 -1.31 -21.74 17.07
N LEU A 300 -1.75 -20.71 17.79
CA LEU A 300 -0.86 -19.79 18.48
C LEU A 300 0.58 -19.58 17.92
N CYS A 301 0.86 -19.44 16.61
CA CYS A 301 2.18 -18.98 16.13
C CYS A 301 2.44 -17.55 16.62
N GLU A 302 2.87 -17.45 17.87
CA GLU A 302 3.51 -16.28 18.45
C GLU A 302 5.02 -16.49 18.26
N PRO A 303 5.78 -15.43 17.93
CA PRO A 303 7.22 -15.54 17.83
C PRO A 303 7.79 -15.93 19.20
N VAL A 304 8.18 -17.19 19.35
CA VAL A 304 8.85 -17.67 20.56
C VAL A 304 10.24 -17.06 20.58
N PRO A 305 10.59 -16.24 21.59
CA PRO A 305 11.92 -15.66 21.66
C PRO A 305 12.97 -16.79 21.82
N LEU A 306 14.10 -16.69 21.10
CA LEU A 306 15.15 -17.71 21.15
C LEU A 306 15.63 -18.01 22.59
N THR A 307 15.58 -17.01 23.46
CA THR A 307 15.96 -17.10 24.88
C THR A 307 14.97 -17.85 25.76
N SER A 308 13.72 -18.06 25.32
CA SER A 308 12.75 -18.88 26.05
C SER A 308 12.82 -20.36 25.69
N LEU A 309 13.68 -20.74 24.74
CA LEU A 309 13.89 -22.14 24.38
C LEU A 309 14.72 -22.87 25.46
N PRO A 310 14.44 -24.16 25.72
CA PRO A 310 15.34 -25.01 26.50
C PRO A 310 16.76 -25.01 25.92
N MET A 311 17.77 -25.31 26.76
CA MET A 311 19.19 -25.24 26.38
C MET A 311 19.52 -25.96 25.06
N LEU A 312 18.95 -27.16 24.83
CA LEU A 312 19.14 -27.90 23.58
C LEU A 312 18.62 -27.11 22.36
N GLY A 313 17.38 -26.58 22.45
CA GLY A 313 16.76 -25.80 21.37
C GLY A 313 17.47 -24.47 21.12
N TYR A 314 17.96 -23.82 22.18
CA TYR A 314 18.79 -22.62 22.05
C TYR A 314 20.10 -22.92 21.30
N MET A 315 20.78 -24.02 21.65
CA MET A 315 22.02 -24.41 20.96
C MET A 315 21.78 -24.80 19.50
N GLU A 316 20.70 -25.54 19.24
CA GLU A 316 20.32 -25.96 17.89
C GLU A 316 20.01 -24.76 16.98
N GLN A 317 19.13 -23.86 17.43
CA GLN A 317 18.66 -22.73 16.62
C GLN A 317 19.67 -21.57 16.60
N GLY A 318 20.46 -21.40 17.66
CA GLY A 318 21.36 -20.25 17.81
C GLY A 318 22.81 -20.50 17.39
N VAL A 319 23.34 -21.71 17.62
CA VAL A 319 24.80 -21.98 17.58
C VAL A 319 25.17 -23.10 16.61
N ALA A 320 24.27 -24.06 16.35
CA ALA A 320 24.59 -25.28 15.62
C ALA A 320 25.15 -25.01 14.22
N VAL A 321 24.53 -24.12 13.44
CA VAL A 321 25.00 -23.80 12.08
C VAL A 321 26.44 -23.28 12.08
N ALA A 322 26.81 -22.45 13.05
CA ALA A 322 28.17 -21.90 13.16
C ALA A 322 29.18 -22.99 13.55
N VAL A 323 28.83 -23.86 14.49
CA VAL A 323 29.68 -24.97 14.94
C VAL A 323 29.84 -26.02 13.84
N ILE A 324 28.75 -26.40 13.15
CA ILE A 324 28.80 -27.34 12.02
C ILE A 324 29.75 -26.81 10.95
N LYS A 325 29.64 -25.53 10.56
CA LYS A 325 30.55 -24.93 9.57
C LYS A 325 32.01 -24.97 10.02
N ALA A 326 32.28 -24.63 11.28
CA ALA A 326 33.64 -24.67 11.83
C ALA A 326 34.21 -26.10 11.85
N MET A 327 33.41 -27.08 12.28
CA MET A 327 33.80 -28.49 12.32
C MET A 327 34.00 -29.08 10.93
N THR A 328 33.15 -28.73 9.96
CA THR A 328 33.32 -29.11 8.55
C THR A 328 34.62 -28.52 7.98
N ALA A 329 34.92 -27.26 8.27
CA ALA A 329 36.16 -26.63 7.83
C ALA A 329 37.40 -27.34 8.41
N VAL A 330 37.38 -27.72 9.70
CA VAL A 330 38.42 -28.57 10.31
C VAL A 330 38.53 -29.92 9.59
N GLY A 331 37.41 -30.56 9.27
CA GLY A 331 37.38 -31.86 8.60
C GLY A 331 37.98 -31.84 7.19
N CYS A 332 37.76 -30.75 6.45
CA CYS A 332 38.33 -30.55 5.12
C CYS A 332 39.83 -30.23 5.17
N LEU A 333 40.25 -29.32 6.04
CA LEU A 333 41.63 -28.85 6.10
C LEU A 333 42.57 -29.81 6.85
N LYS A 334 42.05 -30.52 7.87
CA LYS A 334 42.81 -31.37 8.80
C LYS A 334 44.05 -30.66 9.38
N PRO A 335 43.87 -29.51 10.05
CA PRO A 335 44.97 -28.65 10.45
C PRO A 335 45.88 -29.34 11.46
N LYS A 336 47.15 -29.50 11.11
CA LYS A 336 48.22 -29.89 12.03
C LYS A 336 49.18 -28.73 12.19
N TYR A 337 49.04 -28.00 13.29
CA TYR A 337 49.96 -26.92 13.63
C TYR A 337 51.26 -27.49 14.23
N PRO A 338 52.43 -26.91 13.91
CA PRO A 338 53.73 -27.33 14.46
C PRO A 338 53.74 -27.39 15.99
N PHE A 339 54.46 -28.39 16.55
CA PHE A 339 54.72 -28.57 17.99
C PHE A 339 53.52 -28.71 18.95
N ILE A 340 52.28 -28.74 18.46
CA ILE A 340 51.08 -28.98 19.29
C ILE A 340 50.33 -30.24 18.86
N SER A 341 49.52 -30.82 19.76
CA SER A 341 48.72 -32.01 19.43
C SER A 341 47.67 -31.72 18.34
N ILE A 342 47.25 -32.77 17.62
CA ILE A 342 46.21 -32.66 16.57
C ILE A 342 44.91 -32.13 17.17
N GLN A 343 44.54 -32.61 18.36
CA GLN A 343 43.34 -32.17 19.08
C GLN A 343 43.39 -30.67 19.41
N ARG A 344 44.52 -30.17 19.92
CA ARG A 344 44.68 -28.74 20.22
C ARG A 344 44.65 -27.88 18.95
N SER A 345 45.30 -28.33 17.89
CA SER A 345 45.28 -27.66 16.59
C SER A 345 43.87 -27.52 16.02
N ALA A 346 43.06 -28.58 16.10
CA ALA A 346 41.66 -28.54 15.70
C ALA A 346 40.81 -27.58 16.54
N LEU A 347 40.96 -27.60 17.87
CA LEU A 347 40.22 -26.71 18.77
C LEU A 347 40.55 -25.22 18.53
N LEU A 348 41.82 -24.89 18.31
CA LEU A 348 42.24 -23.53 17.98
C LEU A 348 41.68 -23.07 16.64
N TYR A 349 41.67 -23.96 15.65
CA TYR A 349 41.06 -23.66 14.37
C TYR A 349 39.56 -23.36 14.50
N VAL A 350 38.81 -24.17 15.25
CA VAL A 350 37.38 -23.92 15.52
C VAL A 350 37.19 -22.56 16.21
N ALA A 351 38.00 -22.25 17.22
CA ALA A 351 37.92 -20.98 17.93
C ALA A 351 38.18 -19.77 17.02
N PHE A 352 39.21 -19.84 16.17
CA PHE A 352 39.50 -18.78 15.20
C PHE A 352 38.42 -18.66 14.13
N TYR A 353 37.90 -19.78 13.64
CA TYR A 353 36.82 -19.81 12.66
C TYR A 353 35.55 -19.15 13.22
N LEU A 354 35.12 -19.54 14.42
CA LEU A 354 33.94 -18.95 15.06
C LEU A 354 34.09 -17.44 15.28
N LYS A 355 35.28 -16.96 15.69
CA LYS A 355 35.54 -15.51 15.87
C LYS A 355 35.65 -14.76 14.54
N ALA A 356 36.20 -15.37 13.49
CA ALA A 356 36.36 -14.76 12.16
C ALA A 356 35.03 -14.58 11.41
N PHE A 357 34.06 -15.46 11.66
CA PHE A 357 32.78 -15.49 10.95
C PHE A 357 31.56 -15.11 11.81
N ASN A 358 31.75 -14.64 13.04
CA ASN A 358 30.66 -14.16 13.89
C ASN A 358 30.09 -12.81 13.40
N HIS A 359 28.88 -12.82 12.82
CA HIS A 359 28.23 -11.62 12.29
C HIS A 359 27.83 -10.58 13.34
N LYS A 360 27.76 -10.95 14.63
CA LYS A 360 27.46 -10.02 15.73
C LYS A 360 28.69 -9.29 16.27
N SER A 361 29.89 -9.68 15.83
CA SER A 361 31.15 -9.05 16.24
C SER A 361 31.47 -7.84 15.35
N THR A 362 32.26 -6.89 15.86
CA THR A 362 32.68 -5.71 15.09
C THR A 362 33.54 -6.07 13.88
N ASP A 363 33.51 -5.25 12.83
CA ASP A 363 34.29 -5.47 11.60
C ASP A 363 35.78 -5.62 11.84
N TYR A 364 36.34 -4.77 12.70
CA TYR A 364 37.74 -4.83 13.12
C TYR A 364 38.10 -6.21 13.71
N THR A 365 37.25 -6.74 14.59
CA THR A 365 37.47 -8.03 15.25
C THR A 365 37.42 -9.17 14.23
N ARG A 366 36.43 -9.16 13.33
CA ARG A 366 36.32 -10.16 12.26
C ARG A 366 37.55 -10.15 11.36
N GLN A 367 38.01 -8.98 10.92
CA GLN A 367 39.18 -8.87 10.06
C GLN A 367 40.47 -9.30 10.77
N LYS A 368 40.64 -8.96 12.05
CA LYS A 368 41.74 -9.43 12.89
C LYS A 368 41.79 -10.96 12.96
N TYR A 369 40.66 -11.61 13.25
CA TYR A 369 40.61 -13.07 13.35
C TYR A 369 40.65 -13.79 12.00
N ARG A 370 40.19 -13.18 10.91
CA ARG A 370 40.42 -13.69 9.54
C ARG A 370 41.90 -13.72 9.19
N LYS A 371 42.65 -12.66 9.52
CA LYS A 371 44.11 -12.61 9.32
C LYS A 371 44.82 -13.67 10.18
N LYS A 372 44.42 -13.81 11.46
CA LYS A 372 44.96 -14.87 12.34
C LYS A 372 44.65 -16.27 11.82
N LEU A 373 43.45 -16.51 11.30
CA LEU A 373 43.05 -17.79 10.73
C LEU A 373 43.89 -18.13 9.48
N ALA A 374 44.07 -17.17 8.54
CA ALA A 374 44.91 -17.37 7.37
C ALA A 374 46.38 -17.66 7.74
N LEU A 375 46.93 -16.92 8.70
CA LEU A 375 48.28 -17.16 9.22
C LEU A 375 48.41 -18.56 9.85
N PHE A 376 47.38 -19.00 10.58
CA PHE A 376 47.33 -20.33 11.17
C PHE A 376 47.33 -21.42 10.09
N GLU A 377 46.55 -21.25 9.02
CA GLU A 377 46.52 -22.16 7.87
C GLU A 377 47.88 -22.24 7.15
N GLU A 378 48.54 -21.09 6.93
CA GLU A 378 49.90 -21.04 6.37
C GLU A 378 50.91 -21.81 7.23
N ASN A 379 50.84 -21.64 8.55
CA ASN A 379 51.74 -22.33 9.49
C ASN A 379 51.47 -23.85 9.50
N CYS A 380 50.22 -24.28 9.39
CA CYS A 380 49.88 -25.69 9.23
C CYS A 380 50.45 -26.28 7.92
N ALA A 381 50.52 -25.49 6.85
CA ALA A 381 51.06 -25.92 5.55
C ALA A 381 52.60 -26.09 5.54
N LEU A 382 53.31 -25.61 6.57
CA LEU A 382 54.78 -25.78 6.69
C LEU A 382 55.18 -27.25 6.83
N ILE A 383 54.43 -28.05 7.58
CA ILE A 383 54.74 -29.48 7.80
C ILE A 383 54.72 -30.28 6.49
N PRO A 384 53.62 -30.29 5.71
CA PRO A 384 53.60 -31.02 4.43
C PRO A 384 54.62 -30.45 3.44
N TYR A 385 54.85 -29.13 3.43
CA TYR A 385 55.86 -28.51 2.58
C TYR A 385 57.28 -29.00 2.93
N LEU A 386 57.67 -28.94 4.20
CA LEU A 386 58.99 -29.38 4.66
C LEU A 386 59.16 -30.89 4.50
N SER A 387 58.13 -31.68 4.80
CA SER A 387 58.13 -33.14 4.59
C SER A 387 58.37 -33.52 3.12
N SER A 388 57.77 -32.80 2.16
CA SER A 388 57.97 -33.07 0.73
C SER A 388 59.33 -32.60 0.20
N THR A 389 59.89 -31.55 0.80
CA THR A 389 61.10 -30.86 0.33
C THR A 389 62.38 -31.43 0.96
N MET A 390 62.33 -31.84 2.23
CA MET A 390 63.43 -32.46 2.98
C MET A 390 63.42 -33.98 2.76
N ARG A 391 63.74 -34.40 1.53
CA ARG A 391 63.92 -35.82 1.20
C ARG A 391 65.21 -36.34 1.85
N VAL A 392 65.30 -37.66 2.05
CA VAL A 392 66.43 -38.37 2.67
C VAL A 392 67.79 -38.04 2.02
N ASN A 393 67.80 -37.66 0.74
CA ASN A 393 69.02 -37.28 0.03
C ASN A 393 69.28 -35.77 0.14
N TYR A 394 70.44 -35.41 0.70
CA TYR A 394 70.89 -34.03 0.85
C TYR A 394 70.92 -33.29 -0.50
N ARG A 395 70.29 -32.10 -0.55
CA ARG A 395 70.36 -31.18 -1.70
C ARG A 395 71.26 -29.99 -1.37
N PRO A 396 72.24 -29.64 -2.22
CA PRO A 396 73.07 -28.46 -2.02
C PRO A 396 72.23 -27.17 -2.09
N PRO A 397 72.64 -26.08 -1.41
CA PRO A 397 71.87 -24.83 -1.31
C PRO A 397 71.40 -24.27 -2.65
N SER A 398 72.21 -24.40 -3.70
CA SER A 398 71.92 -23.94 -5.07
C SER A 398 70.78 -24.68 -5.78
N LYS A 399 70.34 -25.83 -5.27
CA LYS A 399 69.23 -26.65 -5.83
C LYS A 399 67.99 -26.68 -4.93
N ARG A 400 67.95 -25.85 -3.88
CA ARG A 400 66.79 -25.73 -2.98
C ARG A 400 65.82 -24.66 -3.49
N PRO A 401 64.51 -24.80 -3.23
CA PRO A 401 63.56 -23.72 -3.47
C PRO A 401 63.98 -22.43 -2.76
N ILE A 402 63.78 -21.28 -3.39
CA ILE A 402 64.19 -19.97 -2.89
C ILE A 402 63.53 -19.65 -1.53
N ASP A 403 62.32 -20.16 -1.32
CA ASP A 403 61.51 -19.95 -0.12
C ASP A 403 61.78 -20.97 1.01
N PHE A 404 62.67 -21.95 0.78
CA PHE A 404 62.91 -23.06 1.70
C PHE A 404 63.49 -22.60 3.04
N GLU A 405 64.54 -21.79 3.02
CA GLU A 405 65.25 -21.34 4.22
C GLU A 405 64.36 -20.42 5.08
N PHE A 406 63.58 -19.55 4.44
CA PHE A 406 62.58 -18.72 5.11
C PHE A 406 61.49 -19.57 5.79
N LYS A 407 60.93 -20.58 5.09
CA LYS A 407 59.89 -21.45 5.65
C LYS A 407 60.42 -22.38 6.75
N LEU A 408 61.66 -22.84 6.65
CA LEU A 408 62.32 -23.64 7.67
C LEU A 408 62.57 -22.83 8.94
N ASN A 409 63.11 -21.61 8.81
CA ASN A 409 63.30 -20.70 9.95
C ASN A 409 61.96 -20.31 10.58
N ARG A 410 60.92 -20.06 9.77
CA ARG A 410 59.56 -19.82 10.26
C ARG A 410 58.98 -21.03 11.00
N PHE A 411 59.26 -22.26 10.55
CA PHE A 411 58.83 -23.47 11.25
C PHE A 411 59.53 -23.60 12.61
N LEU A 412 60.86 -23.49 12.66
CA LEU A 412 61.63 -23.60 13.91
C LEU A 412 61.26 -22.50 14.92
N ALA A 413 61.00 -21.27 14.45
CA ALA A 413 60.55 -20.17 15.31
C ALA A 413 59.20 -20.42 15.99
N LEU A 414 58.41 -21.40 15.54
CA LEU A 414 57.16 -21.81 16.19
C LEU A 414 57.39 -22.73 17.40
N GLU A 415 58.60 -23.28 17.57
CA GLU A 415 59.00 -24.08 18.73
C GLU A 415 59.25 -23.21 19.97
N ASP A 416 59.87 -22.04 19.76
CA ASP A 416 60.20 -21.06 20.82
C ASP A 416 58.99 -20.25 21.31
N MET A 417 57.82 -20.43 20.70
CA MET A 417 56.58 -19.76 21.09
C MET A 417 55.84 -20.60 22.15
N PRO A 418 55.79 -20.17 23.43
CA PRO A 418 55.08 -20.93 24.45
C PRO A 418 53.60 -21.07 24.07
N GLY A 419 53.02 -22.26 24.28
CA GLY A 419 51.66 -22.61 23.82
C GLY A 419 50.52 -21.68 24.30
N ALA A 420 50.79 -20.78 25.25
CA ALA A 420 49.88 -19.71 25.69
C ALA A 420 49.80 -18.53 24.69
N SER A 421 50.86 -18.27 23.92
CA SER A 421 50.97 -17.13 22.99
C SER A 421 50.22 -17.35 21.67
N ILE A 422 49.77 -18.58 21.39
CA ILE A 422 49.00 -18.93 20.19
C ILE A 422 47.51 -18.54 20.35
N VAL A 423 47.04 -18.36 21.59
CA VAL A 423 45.62 -18.13 21.91
C VAL A 423 45.27 -16.64 22.09
N LEU A 424 46.25 -15.80 22.45
CA LEU A 424 46.12 -14.33 22.57
C LEU A 424 46.33 -13.63 21.22
#